data_AF-A0A1H8Z2P5-F1
#
_entry.id   AF-A0A1H8Z2P5-F1
#
_cell.length_a   1.000
_cell.length_b   1.000
_cell.length_c   1.000
_cell.angle_alpha   90.00
_cell.angle_beta   90.00
_cell.angle_gamma   90.00
#
_symmetry.space_group_name_H-M   'P 1'
#
loop_
_entity.id
_entity.type
_entity.pdbx_description
1 polymer ?
#
loop_
_entity_poly.entity_id
_entity_poly.type
_entity_poly.pdbx_seq_one_letter_code
_entity_poly.pdbx_strand_id
1 'polypeptide(L)'
;MEKIILYHGSEKIIKKPILTGGKISNDYGQGFYCTKHLELAKEWAVDDERPGFVNSYEIDIDGLRILDLNSKDYSILHWLTVLLEHRNVNINSPIAQDGLDYLKNHYHVDLEDYDLILGYRADDSYFSFARAFISNTISIAQLEKAMYLGELGTQYFIKSKKAFSKLKFIEAIQVDNASYYPKKMSRDKSARDSFYNISNTIDRDGVYLVDLMRREK
;
A
#
# COMPACT_ATOMS: atom_id res chain seq x y z
N MET A 1 10.70 8.55 24.44
CA MET A 1 9.27 8.41 24.12
C MET A 1 8.99 9.19 22.86
N GLU A 2 9.29 8.55 21.74
CA GLU A 2 8.89 8.99 20.42
C GLU A 2 7.43 8.55 20.19
N LYS A 3 6.53 9.53 20.11
CA LYS A 3 5.10 9.30 19.89
C LYS A 3 4.70 9.92 18.57
N ILE A 4 3.85 9.22 17.83
CA ILE A 4 3.32 9.71 16.55
C ILE A 4 1.81 9.62 16.52
N ILE A 5 1.19 10.52 15.74
CA ILE A 5 -0.25 10.51 15.49
C ILE A 5 -0.53 9.74 14.19
N LEU A 6 -1.48 8.83 14.26
CA LEU A 6 -1.94 8.00 13.15
C LEU A 6 -3.46 8.11 12.99
N TYR A 7 -3.91 8.09 11.74
CA TYR A 7 -5.31 8.23 11.36
C TYR A 7 -5.78 6.98 10.61
N HIS A 8 -6.97 6.51 10.94
CA HIS A 8 -7.63 5.39 10.26
C HIS A 8 -9.02 5.82 9.76
N GLY A 9 -9.19 5.84 8.45
CA GLY A 9 -10.50 6.05 7.83
C GLY A 9 -11.33 4.77 7.88
N SER A 10 -12.57 4.87 8.36
CA SER A 10 -13.48 3.73 8.41
C SER A 10 -14.94 4.17 8.49
N GLU A 11 -15.84 3.21 8.28
CA GLU A 11 -17.28 3.38 8.42
C GLU A 11 -17.79 3.62 9.85
N LYS A 12 -16.96 3.33 10.85
CA LYS A 12 -17.36 3.25 12.25
C LYS A 12 -16.33 3.91 13.16
N ILE A 13 -16.75 4.25 14.37
CA ILE A 13 -15.82 4.65 15.42
C ILE A 13 -15.14 3.40 15.99
N ILE A 14 -13.82 3.32 15.89
CA ILE A 14 -13.00 2.18 16.33
C ILE A 14 -12.17 2.60 17.54
N LYS A 15 -12.76 2.57 18.74
CA LYS A 15 -12.03 2.93 19.97
C LYS A 15 -10.94 1.92 20.35
N LYS A 16 -11.13 0.65 19.99
CA LYS A 16 -10.23 -0.46 20.31
C LYS A 16 -10.04 -1.33 19.06
N PRO A 17 -9.04 -1.04 18.21
CA PRO A 17 -8.76 -1.89 17.07
C PRO A 17 -8.28 -3.26 17.56
N ILE A 18 -8.63 -4.31 16.81
CA ILE A 18 -8.26 -5.69 17.09
C ILE A 18 -7.36 -6.23 15.97
N LEU A 19 -6.43 -7.12 16.32
CA LEU A 19 -5.47 -7.69 15.37
C LEU A 19 -6.15 -8.35 14.17
N THR A 20 -7.29 -9.01 14.41
CA THR A 20 -8.02 -9.78 13.39
C THR A 20 -9.13 -8.99 12.69
N GLY A 21 -9.12 -7.66 12.78
CA GLY A 21 -10.22 -6.81 12.28
C GLY A 21 -10.21 -6.61 10.76
N GLY A 22 -9.04 -6.74 10.12
CA GLY A 22 -8.86 -6.58 8.66
C GLY A 22 -9.06 -7.87 7.87
N LYS A 23 -9.02 -7.76 6.54
CA LYS A 23 -8.95 -8.94 5.65
C LYS A 23 -7.53 -9.52 5.68
N ILE A 24 -7.44 -10.83 5.54
CA ILE A 24 -6.15 -11.53 5.38
C ILE A 24 -5.45 -11.04 4.10
N SER A 25 -6.23 -10.78 3.05
CA SER A 25 -5.74 -10.31 1.76
C SER A 25 -5.63 -8.78 1.66
N ASN A 26 -5.27 -8.09 2.74
CA ASN A 26 -4.89 -6.67 2.67
C ASN A 26 -3.39 -6.55 2.32
N ASP A 27 -2.91 -5.36 1.98
CA ASP A 27 -1.61 -5.11 1.34
C ASP A 27 -0.41 -5.77 2.04
N TYR A 28 -0.43 -5.83 3.37
CA TYR A 28 0.62 -6.40 4.23
C TYR A 28 0.10 -7.54 5.12
N GLY A 29 -1.11 -8.05 4.83
CA GLY A 29 -1.77 -9.07 5.64
C GLY A 29 -2.80 -8.52 6.65
N GLN A 30 -3.22 -9.37 7.59
CA GLN A 30 -4.26 -9.00 8.56
C GLN A 30 -3.70 -8.12 9.68
N GLY A 31 -4.36 -7.00 9.94
CA GLY A 31 -3.97 -6.09 11.01
C GLY A 31 -4.69 -4.74 10.90
N PHE A 32 -4.06 -3.69 11.41
CA PHE A 32 -4.65 -2.34 11.45
C PHE A 32 -3.83 -1.36 10.62
N TYR A 33 -4.52 -0.64 9.73
CA TYR A 33 -3.90 0.18 8.70
C TYR A 33 -4.20 1.66 8.98
N CYS A 34 -3.16 2.46 9.14
CA CYS A 34 -3.28 3.89 9.40
C CYS A 34 -2.43 4.71 8.44
N THR A 35 -2.56 6.03 8.51
CA THR A 35 -1.67 6.96 7.83
C THR A 35 -1.37 8.17 8.72
N LYS A 36 -0.27 8.88 8.46
CA LYS A 36 0.01 10.18 9.07
C LYS A 36 -0.77 11.33 8.41
N HIS A 37 -1.40 11.09 7.26
CA HIS A 37 -2.07 12.12 6.48
C HIS A 37 -3.57 12.15 6.77
N LEU A 38 -4.03 13.14 7.55
CA LEU A 38 -5.43 13.30 7.92
C LEU A 38 -6.36 13.36 6.70
N GLU A 39 -6.04 14.18 5.70
CA GLU A 39 -6.88 14.34 4.51
C GLU A 39 -7.03 13.03 3.73
N LEU A 40 -5.95 12.25 3.64
CA LEU A 40 -5.99 10.94 3.00
C LEU A 40 -6.84 9.95 3.82
N ALA A 41 -6.75 9.96 5.15
CA ALA A 41 -7.61 9.16 6.01
C ALA A 41 -9.10 9.52 5.84
N LYS A 42 -9.43 10.80 5.61
CA LYS A 42 -10.80 11.23 5.32
C LYS A 42 -11.29 10.70 3.97
N GLU A 43 -10.45 10.73 2.93
CA GLU A 43 -10.75 10.08 1.64
C GLU A 43 -10.97 8.57 1.81
N TRP A 44 -10.24 7.91 2.72
CA TRP A 44 -10.40 6.46 3.00
C TRP A 44 -11.67 6.13 3.78
N ALA A 45 -12.20 7.07 4.56
CA ALA A 45 -13.32 6.84 5.47
C ALA A 45 -14.67 6.71 4.74
N VAL A 46 -14.78 7.22 3.51
CA VAL A 46 -16.05 7.42 2.80
C VAL A 46 -16.16 6.59 1.53
N ASP A 47 -17.40 6.36 1.11
CA ASP A 47 -17.80 5.86 -0.21
C ASP A 47 -18.85 6.81 -0.83
N ASP A 48 -19.44 6.47 -1.96
CA ASP A 48 -20.38 7.33 -2.69
C ASP A 48 -21.65 7.63 -1.90
N GLU A 49 -22.16 6.64 -1.18
CA GLU A 49 -23.44 6.73 -0.49
C GLU A 49 -23.31 7.06 0.99
N ARG A 50 -22.14 6.83 1.59
CA ARG A 50 -22.03 6.76 3.05
C ARG A 50 -20.93 7.65 3.63
N PRO A 51 -21.26 8.46 4.65
CA PRO A 51 -20.27 9.20 5.43
C PRO A 51 -19.42 8.25 6.28
N GLY A 52 -18.30 8.76 6.77
CA GLY A 52 -17.31 7.96 7.49
C GLY A 52 -16.81 8.61 8.76
N PHE A 53 -15.83 7.97 9.37
CA PHE A 53 -15.08 8.49 10.50
C PHE A 53 -13.57 8.35 10.25
N VAL A 54 -12.82 9.38 10.59
CA VAL A 54 -11.40 9.25 10.85
C VAL A 54 -11.20 9.03 12.33
N ASN A 55 -10.63 7.87 12.68
CA ASN A 55 -10.21 7.56 14.03
C ASN A 55 -8.75 7.97 14.21
N SER A 56 -8.48 8.82 15.20
CA SER A 56 -7.15 9.30 15.53
C SER A 56 -6.56 8.49 16.68
N TYR A 57 -5.29 8.13 16.56
CA TYR A 57 -4.55 7.40 17.58
C TYR A 57 -3.18 8.02 17.83
N GLU A 58 -2.75 7.98 19.08
CA GLU A 58 -1.34 8.14 19.45
C GLU A 58 -0.73 6.75 19.57
N ILE A 59 0.44 6.53 18.99
CA ILE A 59 1.25 5.33 19.23
C ILE A 59 2.63 5.73 19.75
N ASP A 60 3.03 5.12 20.85
CA ASP A 60 4.41 5.14 21.33
C ASP A 60 5.23 4.13 20.52
N ILE A 61 6.20 4.61 19.75
CA ILE A 61 7.01 3.75 18.88
C ILE A 61 8.31 3.30 19.51
N ASP A 62 8.63 3.76 20.73
CA ASP A 62 9.83 3.34 21.44
C ASP A 62 9.88 1.82 21.58
N GLY A 63 10.99 1.23 21.15
CA GLY A 63 11.23 -0.21 21.26
C GLY A 63 10.34 -1.07 20.35
N LEU A 64 9.53 -0.50 19.44
CA LEU A 64 8.90 -1.28 18.38
C LEU A 64 9.91 -1.60 17.28
N ARG A 65 9.84 -2.81 16.71
CA ARG A 65 10.58 -3.16 15.49
C ARG A 65 9.84 -2.61 14.28
N ILE A 66 10.43 -1.64 13.61
CA ILE A 66 9.79 -0.93 12.49
C ILE A 66 10.51 -1.29 11.19
N LEU A 67 9.75 -1.77 10.21
CA LEU A 67 10.21 -1.94 8.84
C LEU A 67 9.73 -0.75 8.01
N ASP A 68 10.64 -0.11 7.29
CA ASP A 68 10.28 0.93 6.32
C ASP A 68 10.65 0.50 4.90
N LEU A 69 9.65 -0.01 4.17
CA LEU A 69 9.77 -0.43 2.78
C LEU A 69 9.98 0.74 1.82
N ASN A 70 9.80 1.98 2.28
CA ASN A 70 10.05 3.19 1.50
C ASN A 70 11.45 3.77 1.77
N SER A 71 12.24 3.14 2.65
CA SER A 71 13.62 3.55 2.89
C SER A 71 14.53 3.19 1.72
N LYS A 72 15.70 3.82 1.65
CA LYS A 72 16.72 3.60 0.62
C LYS A 72 17.25 2.17 0.53
N ASP A 73 17.02 1.37 1.56
CA ASP A 73 17.47 -0.02 1.64
C ASP A 73 16.56 -0.96 0.82
N TYR A 74 15.37 -0.48 0.45
CA TYR A 74 14.39 -1.21 -0.35
C TYR A 74 14.11 -0.50 -1.66
N SER A 75 13.84 -1.29 -2.69
CA SER A 75 13.36 -0.82 -3.99
C SER A 75 11.85 -1.00 -4.10
N ILE A 76 11.26 -0.39 -5.13
CA ILE A 76 9.83 -0.58 -5.45
C ILE A 76 9.47 -2.06 -5.66
N LEU A 77 10.44 -2.89 -6.08
CA LEU A 77 10.25 -4.32 -6.29
C LEU A 77 10.06 -5.08 -4.98
N HIS A 78 10.69 -4.64 -3.88
CA HIS A 78 10.46 -5.25 -2.57
C HIS A 78 9.03 -4.96 -2.08
N TRP A 79 8.60 -3.70 -2.16
CA TRP A 79 7.22 -3.34 -1.85
C TRP A 79 6.22 -4.09 -2.72
N LEU A 80 6.47 -4.16 -4.04
CA LEU A 80 5.58 -4.85 -4.98
C LEU A 80 5.51 -6.35 -4.67
N THR A 81 6.63 -6.98 -4.31
CA THR A 81 6.67 -8.39 -3.94
C THR A 81 5.83 -8.65 -2.71
N VAL A 82 5.99 -7.84 -1.66
CA VAL A 82 5.16 -7.91 -0.45
C VAL A 82 3.68 -7.76 -0.78
N LEU A 83 3.31 -6.81 -1.64
CA LEU A 83 1.93 -6.61 -2.08
C LEU A 83 1.38 -7.87 -2.78
N LEU A 84 2.15 -8.45 -3.71
CA LEU A 84 1.75 -9.60 -4.52
C LEU A 84 1.70 -10.91 -3.72
N GLU A 85 2.40 -10.99 -2.59
CA GLU A 85 2.32 -12.13 -1.66
C GLU A 85 1.03 -12.15 -0.85
N HIS A 86 0.47 -10.98 -0.54
CA HIS A 86 -0.73 -10.87 0.30
C HIS A 86 -2.02 -10.64 -0.49
N ARG A 87 -1.93 -10.00 -1.68
CA ARG A 87 -3.09 -9.70 -2.52
C ARG A 87 -3.30 -10.77 -3.58
N ASN A 88 -4.54 -11.20 -3.75
CA ASN A 88 -4.93 -12.06 -4.87
C ASN A 88 -4.94 -11.24 -6.16
N VAL A 89 -3.86 -11.30 -6.93
CA VAL A 89 -3.79 -10.75 -8.29
C VAL A 89 -4.09 -11.85 -9.28
N ASN A 90 -4.99 -11.58 -10.23
CA ASN A 90 -5.30 -12.52 -11.29
C ASN A 90 -4.12 -12.62 -12.27
N ILE A 91 -3.39 -13.74 -12.23
CA ILE A 91 -2.20 -14.02 -13.04
C ILE A 91 -2.57 -15.13 -14.01
N ASN A 92 -2.72 -14.79 -15.29
CA ASN A 92 -3.20 -15.73 -16.32
C ASN A 92 -2.19 -16.00 -17.44
N SER A 93 -1.01 -15.38 -17.40
CA SER A 93 0.03 -15.57 -18.42
C SER A 93 1.26 -16.26 -17.83
N PRO A 94 1.92 -17.17 -18.56
CA PRO A 94 3.15 -17.82 -18.09
C PRO A 94 4.25 -16.82 -17.70
N ILE A 95 4.40 -15.74 -18.48
CA ILE A 95 5.39 -14.68 -18.17
C ILE A 95 5.12 -13.98 -16.83
N ALA A 96 3.85 -13.78 -16.47
CA ALA A 96 3.48 -13.17 -15.21
C ALA A 96 3.65 -14.13 -14.03
N GLN A 97 3.47 -15.44 -14.26
CA GLN A 97 3.74 -16.46 -13.25
C GLN A 97 5.25 -16.56 -12.97
N ASP A 98 6.07 -16.71 -14.01
CA ASP A 98 7.53 -16.73 -13.90
C ASP A 98 8.05 -15.44 -13.27
N GLY A 99 7.47 -14.30 -13.65
CA GLY A 99 7.79 -12.99 -13.10
C GLY A 99 7.45 -12.87 -11.61
N LEU A 100 6.31 -13.41 -11.16
CA LEU A 100 5.98 -13.44 -9.73
C LEU A 100 6.95 -14.33 -8.95
N ASP A 101 7.27 -15.50 -9.48
CA ASP A 101 8.20 -16.43 -8.83
C ASP A 101 9.61 -15.83 -8.72
N TYR A 102 10.05 -15.15 -9.77
CA TYR A 102 11.27 -14.33 -9.74
C TYR A 102 11.21 -13.25 -8.64
N LEU A 103 10.13 -12.47 -8.58
CA LEU A 103 10.01 -11.44 -7.54
C LEU A 103 10.09 -12.02 -6.13
N LYS A 104 9.40 -13.13 -5.86
CA LYS A 104 9.44 -13.81 -4.56
C LYS A 104 10.83 -14.35 -4.22
N ASN A 105 11.56 -14.89 -5.18
CA ASN A 105 12.88 -15.45 -4.92
C ASN A 105 13.95 -14.37 -4.64
N HIS A 106 13.77 -13.16 -5.18
CA HIS A 106 14.82 -12.12 -5.18
C HIS A 106 14.51 -10.87 -4.35
N TYR A 107 13.23 -10.59 -4.11
CA TYR A 107 12.78 -9.35 -3.47
C TYR A 107 11.81 -9.59 -2.31
N HIS A 108 11.69 -10.84 -1.85
CA HIS A 108 10.93 -11.16 -0.65
C HIS A 108 11.49 -10.45 0.58
N VAL A 109 10.59 -9.95 1.43
CA VAL A 109 10.92 -9.35 2.72
C VAL A 109 10.11 -10.06 3.78
N ASP A 110 10.81 -10.70 4.72
CA ASP A 110 10.14 -11.32 5.87
C ASP A 110 9.58 -10.23 6.80
N LEU A 111 8.27 -10.26 6.98
CA LEU A 111 7.54 -9.31 7.79
C LEU A 111 7.37 -9.77 9.24
N GLU A 112 7.59 -11.06 9.55
CA GLU A 112 7.13 -11.73 10.77
C GLU A 112 7.62 -11.02 12.04
N ASP A 113 8.89 -10.64 12.08
CA ASP A 113 9.53 -10.06 13.27
C ASP A 113 9.26 -8.57 13.48
N TYR A 114 8.47 -7.92 12.62
CA TYR A 114 8.18 -6.49 12.75
C TYR A 114 6.90 -6.22 13.55
N ASP A 115 6.92 -5.14 14.32
CA ASP A 115 5.77 -4.65 15.08
C ASP A 115 4.88 -3.75 14.20
N LEU A 116 5.55 -2.94 13.34
CA LEU A 116 4.94 -1.95 12.47
C LEU A 116 5.68 -1.89 11.13
N ILE A 117 4.93 -1.75 10.04
CA ILE A 117 5.45 -1.70 8.68
C ILE A 117 4.99 -0.42 8.00
N LEU A 118 5.94 0.33 7.44
CA LEU A 118 5.68 1.48 6.58
C LEU A 118 5.85 1.03 5.15
N GLY A 119 4.92 1.44 4.30
CA GLY A 119 5.05 1.28 2.87
C GLY A 119 3.90 1.95 2.15
N TYR A 120 3.89 1.87 0.82
CA TYR A 120 2.82 2.45 0.03
C TYR A 120 1.48 1.72 0.22
N ARG A 121 0.37 2.44 -0.01
CA ARG A 121 -0.97 1.84 -0.08
C ARG A 121 -1.30 1.42 -1.51
N ALA A 122 -1.86 0.23 -1.68
CA ALA A 122 -2.40 -0.19 -2.96
C ALA A 122 -3.93 -0.06 -2.99
N ASP A 123 -4.43 0.89 -3.78
CA ASP A 123 -5.83 0.90 -4.25
C ASP A 123 -5.99 0.31 -5.66
N ASP A 124 -7.19 0.40 -6.22
CA ASP A 124 -7.59 -0.27 -7.47
C ASP A 124 -6.69 0.07 -8.66
N SER A 125 -6.20 1.32 -8.74
CA SER A 125 -5.28 1.78 -9.78
C SER A 125 -3.97 1.00 -9.75
N TYR A 126 -3.43 0.76 -8.56
CA TYR A 126 -2.12 0.13 -8.38
C TYR A 126 -2.10 -1.35 -8.73
N PHE A 127 -3.22 -2.05 -8.60
CA PHE A 127 -3.32 -3.41 -9.12
C PHE A 127 -3.13 -3.46 -10.64
N SER A 128 -3.50 -2.39 -11.35
CA SER A 128 -3.23 -2.30 -12.79
C SER A 128 -1.74 -2.10 -13.07
N PHE A 129 -1.02 -1.36 -12.21
CA PHE A 129 0.41 -1.13 -12.36
C PHE A 129 1.18 -2.43 -12.11
N ALA A 130 0.84 -3.11 -11.00
CA ALA A 130 1.38 -4.42 -10.64
C ALA A 130 1.18 -5.44 -11.76
N ARG A 131 -0.06 -5.56 -12.28
CA ARG A 131 -0.38 -6.47 -13.39
C ARG A 131 0.41 -6.15 -14.66
N ALA A 132 0.51 -4.88 -15.03
CA ALA A 132 1.27 -4.48 -16.22
C ALA A 132 2.75 -4.77 -16.07
N PHE A 133 3.32 -4.58 -14.87
CA PHE A 133 4.72 -4.88 -14.60
C PHE A 133 5.01 -6.38 -14.68
N ILE A 134 4.25 -7.22 -13.96
CA ILE A 134 4.47 -8.68 -13.99
C ILE A 134 4.17 -9.27 -15.37
N SER A 135 3.26 -8.67 -16.14
CA SER A 135 3.00 -9.07 -17.53
C SER A 135 4.03 -8.50 -18.52
N ASN A 136 5.13 -7.94 -18.03
CA ASN A 136 6.24 -7.39 -18.83
C ASN A 136 5.79 -6.29 -19.81
N THR A 137 4.73 -5.55 -19.49
CA THR A 137 4.17 -4.49 -20.34
C THR A 137 4.84 -3.14 -20.09
N ILE A 138 5.32 -2.92 -18.87
CA ILE A 138 6.04 -1.70 -18.48
C ILE A 138 7.42 -2.04 -17.90
N SER A 139 8.38 -1.11 -18.07
CA SER A 139 9.71 -1.21 -17.47
C SER A 139 9.66 -0.91 -15.96
N ILE A 140 10.77 -1.17 -15.26
CA ILE A 140 10.95 -0.77 -13.85
C ILE A 140 10.81 0.75 -13.70
N ALA A 141 11.44 1.53 -14.57
CA ALA A 141 11.37 2.99 -14.51
C ALA A 141 9.94 3.52 -14.72
N GLN A 142 9.17 2.86 -15.61
CA GLN A 142 7.76 3.18 -15.80
C GLN A 142 6.90 2.83 -14.58
N LEU A 143 7.16 1.69 -13.92
CA LEU A 143 6.52 1.33 -12.65
C LEU A 143 6.82 2.39 -11.58
N GLU A 144 8.09 2.72 -11.36
CA GLU A 144 8.51 3.74 -10.37
C GLU A 144 7.84 5.09 -10.63
N LYS A 145 7.80 5.52 -11.90
CA LYS A 145 7.13 6.75 -12.30
C LYS A 145 5.63 6.72 -12.04
N ALA A 146 4.96 5.60 -12.35
CA ALA A 146 3.52 5.45 -12.09
C ALA A 146 3.21 5.47 -10.59
N MET A 147 4.06 4.84 -9.79
CA MET A 147 3.97 4.82 -8.34
C MET A 147 4.16 6.22 -7.75
N TYR A 148 5.15 6.97 -8.22
CA TYR A 148 5.39 8.34 -7.79
C TYR A 148 4.22 9.29 -8.14
N LEU A 149 3.72 9.23 -9.37
CA LEU A 149 2.63 10.10 -9.83
C LEU A 149 1.26 9.74 -9.24
N GLY A 150 1.06 8.49 -8.84
CA GLY A 150 -0.19 8.05 -8.23
C GLY A 150 -0.46 8.65 -6.84
N GLU A 151 0.56 9.24 -6.19
CA GLU A 151 0.48 9.73 -4.81
C GLU A 151 -0.12 8.69 -3.84
N LEU A 152 0.45 7.48 -3.84
CA LEU A 152 0.01 6.31 -3.05
C LEU A 152 -0.35 6.61 -1.60
N GLY A 153 0.32 7.60 -1.03
CA GLY A 153 0.39 7.82 0.40
C GLY A 153 1.17 6.71 1.09
N THR A 154 1.77 7.05 2.22
CA THR A 154 2.38 6.05 3.10
C THR A 154 1.34 5.57 4.10
N GLN A 155 1.27 4.25 4.27
CA GLN A 155 0.47 3.62 5.31
C GLN A 155 1.37 2.99 6.38
N TYR A 156 0.84 2.96 7.60
CA TYR A 156 1.41 2.37 8.79
C TYR A 156 0.57 1.13 9.10
N PHE A 157 1.15 -0.04 8.85
CA PHE A 157 0.52 -1.32 9.16
C PHE A 157 0.99 -1.81 10.53
N ILE A 158 0.05 -1.82 11.47
CA ILE A 158 0.23 -2.26 12.85
C ILE A 158 -0.23 -3.72 12.91
N LYS A 159 0.68 -4.63 13.31
CA LYS A 159 0.40 -6.07 13.25
C LYS A 159 0.64 -6.85 14.54
N SER A 160 1.56 -6.42 15.41
CA SER A 160 1.91 -7.19 16.60
C SER A 160 1.07 -6.81 17.82
N LYS A 161 0.84 -7.77 18.73
CA LYS A 161 0.18 -7.51 20.02
C LYS A 161 0.85 -6.37 20.79
N LYS A 162 2.18 -6.31 20.72
CA LYS A 162 3.00 -5.26 21.34
C LYS A 162 2.67 -3.88 20.78
N ALA A 163 2.63 -3.71 19.46
CA ALA A 163 2.26 -2.45 18.83
C ALA A 163 0.82 -2.02 19.17
N PHE A 164 -0.13 -2.97 19.14
CA PHE A 164 -1.51 -2.70 19.54
C PHE A 164 -1.63 -2.25 21.00
N SER A 165 -0.84 -2.82 21.91
CA SER A 165 -0.84 -2.42 23.33
C SER A 165 -0.36 -0.98 23.56
N LYS A 166 0.42 -0.44 22.60
CA LYS A 166 0.93 0.93 22.63
C LYS A 166 0.04 1.94 21.89
N LEU A 167 -1.03 1.47 21.24
CA LEU A 167 -1.93 2.31 20.47
C LEU A 167 -3.05 2.85 21.37
N LYS A 168 -3.17 4.18 21.44
CA LYS A 168 -4.15 4.89 22.26
C LYS A 168 -5.10 5.68 21.37
N PHE A 169 -6.39 5.35 21.42
CA PHE A 169 -7.43 6.14 20.76
C PHE A 169 -7.52 7.55 21.37
N ILE A 170 -7.60 8.55 20.50
CA ILE A 170 -7.75 9.96 20.88
C ILE A 170 -9.20 10.38 20.64
N GLU A 171 -9.64 10.32 19.39
CA GLU A 171 -10.94 10.85 18.96
C GLU A 171 -11.40 10.20 17.65
N ALA A 172 -12.65 10.46 17.29
CA ALA A 172 -13.17 10.15 15.97
C ALA A 172 -13.85 11.38 15.37
N ILE A 173 -13.44 11.75 14.17
CA ILE A 173 -13.94 12.90 13.42
C ILE A 173 -14.88 12.37 12.35
N GLN A 174 -16.13 12.83 12.34
CA GLN A 174 -17.08 12.50 11.28
C GLN A 174 -16.64 13.15 9.96
N VAL A 175 -16.74 12.39 8.88
CA VAL A 175 -16.36 12.80 7.53
C VAL A 175 -17.59 12.74 6.63
N ASP A 176 -17.92 13.87 6.05
CA ASP A 176 -18.97 13.99 5.05
C ASP A 176 -18.51 13.39 3.70
N ASN A 177 -19.30 12.47 3.15
CA ASN A 177 -19.00 11.82 1.89
C ASN A 177 -19.14 12.79 0.70
N ALA A 178 -20.10 13.72 0.73
CA ALA A 178 -20.29 14.67 -0.36
C ALA A 178 -19.04 15.54 -0.59
N SER A 179 -18.27 15.81 0.47
CA SER A 179 -17.03 16.58 0.42
C SER A 179 -15.77 15.76 0.08
N TYR A 180 -15.69 14.50 0.52
CA TYR A 180 -14.45 13.70 0.41
C TYR A 180 -14.49 12.59 -0.63
N TYR A 181 -15.66 12.07 -0.97
CA TYR A 181 -15.78 11.06 -2.04
C TYR A 181 -15.34 11.62 -3.40
N PRO A 182 -15.70 12.86 -3.81
CA PRO A 182 -15.19 13.43 -5.06
C PRO A 182 -13.65 13.57 -5.08
N LYS A 183 -13.02 13.85 -3.94
CA LYS A 183 -11.56 13.94 -3.82
C LYS A 183 -10.90 12.58 -3.99
N LYS A 184 -11.43 11.55 -3.32
CA LYS A 184 -11.01 10.15 -3.47
C LYS A 184 -11.07 9.72 -4.93
N MET A 185 -12.19 10.00 -5.62
CA MET A 185 -12.37 9.66 -7.02
C MET A 185 -11.45 10.45 -7.96
N SER A 186 -11.24 11.74 -7.68
CA SER A 186 -10.30 12.58 -8.44
C SER A 186 -8.87 12.05 -8.37
N ARG A 187 -8.43 11.62 -7.17
CA ARG A 187 -7.11 11.00 -6.96
C ARG A 187 -6.96 9.70 -7.73
N ASP A 188 -7.91 8.78 -7.59
CA ASP A 188 -7.90 7.51 -8.32
C ASP A 188 -7.90 7.74 -9.85
N LYS A 189 -8.75 8.66 -10.33
CA LYS A 189 -8.78 9.02 -11.75
C LYS A 189 -7.43 9.60 -12.22
N SER A 190 -6.83 10.49 -11.46
CA SER A 190 -5.53 11.10 -11.79
C SER A 190 -4.41 10.05 -11.85
N ALA A 191 -4.41 9.07 -10.93
CA ALA A 191 -3.47 7.96 -10.95
C ALA A 191 -3.66 7.08 -12.20
N ARG A 192 -4.92 6.75 -12.56
CA ARG A 192 -5.22 5.99 -13.79
C ARG A 192 -4.83 6.73 -15.05
N ASP A 193 -5.16 8.01 -15.16
CA ASP A 193 -4.83 8.84 -16.32
C ASP A 193 -3.30 8.95 -16.50
N SER A 194 -2.58 9.16 -15.39
CA SER A 194 -1.11 9.20 -15.39
C SER A 194 -0.52 7.86 -15.84
N PHE A 195 -1.04 6.75 -15.33
CA PHE A 195 -0.60 5.42 -15.71
C PHE A 195 -0.92 5.07 -17.16
N TYR A 196 -2.09 5.46 -17.67
CA TYR A 196 -2.43 5.29 -19.08
C TYR A 196 -1.41 5.99 -19.98
N ASN A 197 -1.00 7.22 -19.63
CA ASN A 197 0.02 7.94 -20.39
C ASN A 197 1.40 7.25 -20.35
N ILE A 198 1.76 6.67 -19.21
CA ILE A 198 3.03 5.93 -19.06
C ILE A 198 2.98 4.63 -19.88
N SER A 199 1.94 3.81 -19.67
CA SER A 199 1.84 2.47 -20.24
C SER A 199 1.62 2.43 -21.76
N ASN A 200 1.12 3.52 -22.37
CA ASN A 200 1.01 3.63 -23.82
C ASN A 200 2.30 4.03 -24.54
N THR A 201 3.41 4.16 -23.80
CA THR A 201 4.72 4.39 -24.37
C THR A 201 5.61 3.17 -24.13
N ILE A 202 6.39 2.78 -25.13
CA ILE A 202 7.40 1.74 -24.96
C ILE A 202 8.70 2.39 -24.47
N ASP A 203 9.22 1.89 -23.37
CA ASP A 203 10.51 2.30 -22.83
C ASP A 203 11.60 1.44 -23.47
N ARG A 204 12.08 1.83 -24.66
CA ARG A 204 12.97 1.01 -25.50
C ARG A 204 14.31 0.68 -24.82
N ASP A 205 14.76 1.56 -23.95
CA ASP A 205 16.03 1.42 -23.22
C ASP A 205 15.80 0.98 -21.76
N GLY A 206 14.54 0.74 -21.40
CA GLY A 206 14.12 0.34 -20.07
C GLY A 206 14.49 -1.09 -19.73
N VAL A 207 14.69 -1.35 -18.43
CA VAL A 207 14.82 -2.71 -17.92
C VAL A 207 13.42 -3.25 -17.61
N TYR A 208 13.07 -4.35 -18.25
CA TYR A 208 11.83 -5.07 -17.98
C TYR A 208 12.07 -6.27 -17.07
N LEU A 209 11.00 -6.81 -16.47
CA LEU A 209 11.08 -7.97 -15.58
C LEU A 209 11.73 -9.18 -16.28
N VAL A 210 11.42 -9.40 -17.57
CA VAL A 210 12.04 -10.45 -18.38
C VAL A 210 13.55 -10.29 -18.52
N ASP A 211 14.05 -9.06 -18.51
CA ASP A 211 15.49 -8.81 -18.61
C ASP A 211 16.20 -9.16 -17.31
N LEU A 212 15.55 -8.93 -16.15
CA LEU A 212 16.05 -9.41 -14.87
C LEU A 212 16.11 -10.95 -14.85
N MET A 213 15.01 -11.61 -15.23
CA MET A 213 14.94 -13.07 -15.31
C MET A 213 15.99 -13.69 -16.25
N ARG A 214 16.33 -13.00 -17.34
CA ARG A 214 17.34 -13.48 -18.30
C ARG A 214 18.78 -13.39 -17.79
N ARG A 215 19.08 -12.43 -16.91
CA ARG A 215 20.44 -12.19 -16.39
C ARG A 215 20.89 -13.23 -15.37
N GLU A 216 19.97 -14.05 -14.88
CA GLU A 216 20.23 -15.10 -13.90
C GLU A 216 20.46 -16.48 -14.49
N LYS A 217 20.34 -16.62 -15.81
CA LYS A 217 20.67 -17.87 -16.52
C LYS A 217 22.16 -18.03 -16.76
#